data_AF-A0A2E5ST03-F1
#
_entry.id   AF-A0A2E5ST03-F1
#
_cell.length_a   1.000
_cell.length_b   1.000
_cell.length_c   1.000
_cell.angle_alpha   90.00
_cell.angle_beta   90.00
_cell.angle_gamma   90.00
#
_symmetry.space_group_name_H-M   'P 1'
#
loop_
_entity.id
_entity.type
_entity.pdbx_description
1 polymer ?
#
loop_
_entity_poly.entity_id
_entity_poly.type
_entity_poly.pdbx_seq_one_letter_code
_entity_poly.pdbx_strand_id
1 'polypeptide(L)'
;MEAPKFRSIFRNVRTKPRQFSFKSRHTNEVREEWEDRKRRIEQGLPTKVSFGKRRGSSRTVARKAILRTLLIGALLVYATYRMIIWAETTEWGSILEFIRENG
;
A
#
# COMPACT_ATOMS: atom_id res chain seq x y z
N MET A 1 -30.17 0.93 18.60
CA MET A 1 -30.58 0.29 17.33
C MET A 1 -29.33 -0.15 16.59
N GLU A 2 -29.16 -1.46 16.37
CA GLU A 2 -28.07 -1.99 15.55
C GLU A 2 -28.31 -1.70 14.06
N ALA A 3 -27.26 -1.28 13.35
CA ALA A 3 -27.36 -0.92 11.94
C ALA A 3 -27.27 -2.18 11.05
N PRO A 4 -28.13 -2.32 10.03
CA PRO A 4 -28.13 -3.48 9.14
C PRO A 4 -26.85 -3.56 8.30
N LYS A 5 -26.29 -4.77 8.18
CA LYS A 5 -25.04 -5.05 7.44
C LYS A 5 -25.34 -5.26 5.95
N PHE A 6 -25.03 -4.27 5.11
CA PHE A 6 -25.20 -4.38 3.65
C PHE A 6 -24.11 -5.24 3.00
N ARG A 7 -24.52 -6.12 2.06
CA ARG A 7 -23.61 -6.99 1.31
C ARG A 7 -23.04 -6.24 0.09
N SER A 8 -21.71 -6.14 0.05
CA SER A 8 -20.84 -5.73 -1.08
C SER A 8 -20.46 -4.25 -1.21
N ILE A 9 -21.27 -3.35 -1.81
CA ILE A 9 -20.75 -2.05 -2.30
C ILE A 9 -20.64 -0.97 -1.21
N PHE A 10 -21.55 -0.97 -0.23
CA PHE A 10 -21.58 0.02 0.86
C PHE A 10 -20.83 -0.42 2.12
N ARG A 11 -20.07 -1.53 2.05
CA ARG A 11 -19.35 -2.08 3.21
C ARG A 11 -18.30 -1.10 3.78
N ASN A 12 -17.84 -0.16 2.95
CA ASN A 12 -16.87 0.87 3.33
C ASN A 12 -17.46 2.28 3.42
N VAL A 13 -18.78 2.43 3.30
CA VAL A 13 -19.44 3.70 3.57
C VAL A 13 -19.68 3.78 5.07
N ARG A 14 -19.08 4.79 5.70
CA ARG A 14 -19.28 5.05 7.13
C ARG A 14 -20.75 5.33 7.36
N THR A 15 -21.44 4.38 7.98
CA THR A 15 -22.88 4.48 8.32
C THR A 15 -23.17 5.58 9.35
N LYS A 16 -22.14 6.05 10.07
CA LYS A 16 -22.23 7.20 10.96
C LYS A 16 -21.53 8.40 10.31
N PRO A 17 -22.18 9.58 10.25
CA PRO A 17 -21.50 10.80 9.83
C PRO A 17 -20.31 11.05 10.76
N ARG A 18 -19.25 11.67 10.22
CA ARG A 18 -18.06 12.01 10.98
C ARG A 18 -18.49 13.04 12.03
N GLN A 19 -18.66 12.62 13.29
CA GLN A 19 -19.01 13.55 14.36
C GLN A 19 -17.85 14.51 14.55
N PHE A 20 -18.07 15.77 14.18
CA PHE A 20 -17.14 16.85 14.43
C PHE A 20 -17.43 17.39 15.82
N SER A 21 -16.64 16.99 16.81
CA SER A 21 -16.64 17.65 18.10
C SER A 21 -15.78 18.90 17.98
N PHE A 22 -16.39 20.09 18.06
CA PHE A 22 -15.64 21.32 18.24
C PHE A 22 -15.00 21.27 19.63
N LYS A 23 -13.71 20.89 19.69
CA LYS A 23 -12.91 21.01 20.90
C LYS A 23 -12.61 22.49 21.10
N SER A 24 -13.50 23.19 21.80
CA SER A 24 -13.23 24.57 22.20
C SER A 24 -11.98 24.60 23.09
N ARG A 25 -11.13 25.63 22.95
CA ARG A 25 -9.95 25.82 23.81
C ARG A 25 -10.32 26.14 25.28
N HIS A 26 -11.61 26.16 25.63
CA HIS A 26 -12.11 26.64 26.92
C HIS A 26 -12.49 25.51 27.89
N THR A 27 -12.43 24.25 27.48
CA THR A 27 -12.47 23.14 28.43
C THR A 27 -11.07 22.96 29.02
N ASN A 28 -10.94 23.17 30.34
CA ASN A 28 -9.74 22.98 31.16
C ASN A 28 -9.22 21.53 31.20
N GLU A 29 -9.53 20.70 30.21
CA GLU A 29 -8.90 19.40 30.03
C GLU A 29 -7.51 19.63 29.40
N VAL A 30 -6.63 20.27 30.16
CA VAL A 30 -5.21 20.24 29.86
C VAL A 30 -4.81 18.79 29.95
N ARG A 31 -4.62 18.18 28.79
CA ARG A 31 -4.16 16.81 28.65
C ARG A 31 -2.91 16.65 29.52
N GLU A 32 -2.93 15.73 30.49
CA GLU A 32 -1.92 15.52 31.53
C GLU A 32 -0.46 15.59 31.00
N GLU A 33 -0.24 15.06 29.79
CA GLU A 33 1.03 15.13 29.04
C GLU A 33 1.60 16.56 28.87
N TRP A 34 0.74 17.59 28.77
CA TRP A 34 1.12 18.99 28.65
C TRP A 34 1.58 19.59 29.97
N GLU A 35 0.96 19.22 31.08
CA GLU A 35 1.41 19.65 32.41
C GLU A 35 2.76 19.05 32.73
N ASP A 36 2.95 17.76 32.45
CA ASP A 36 4.24 17.08 32.61
C ASP A 36 5.33 17.69 31.73
N ARG A 37 4.96 18.15 30.53
CA ARG A 37 5.89 18.86 29.64
C ARG A 37 6.23 20.25 30.18
N LYS A 38 5.25 20.98 30.70
CA LYS A 38 5.44 22.30 31.31
C LYS A 38 6.33 22.21 32.54
N ARG A 39 6.07 21.25 33.44
CA ARG A 39 6.90 20.97 34.63
C ARG A 39 8.34 20.64 34.26
N ARG A 40 8.56 19.83 33.22
CA ARG A 40 9.93 19.51 32.72
C ARG A 40 10.65 20.74 32.15
N ILE A 41 9.93 21.65 31.49
CA ILE A 41 10.48 22.90 30.97
C ILE A 41 10.82 23.85 32.13
N GLU A 42 9.92 23.99 33.11
CA GLU A 42 10.14 24.83 34.30
C GLU A 42 11.31 24.34 35.18
N GLN A 43 11.52 23.02 35.25
CA GLN A 43 12.65 22.42 35.96
C GLN A 43 13.97 22.48 35.18
N GLY A 44 13.98 23.04 33.95
CA GLY A 44 15.18 23.16 33.13
C GLY A 44 15.78 21.82 32.66
N LEU A 45 15.01 20.72 32.71
CA LEU A 45 15.51 19.42 32.25
C LEU A 45 15.72 19.45 30.73
N PRO A 46 16.88 19.00 30.23
CA PRO A 46 17.14 18.98 28.80
C PRO A 46 16.15 18.02 28.12
N THR A 47 15.25 18.59 27.32
CA THR A 47 14.41 17.78 26.43
C THR A 47 15.30 17.26 25.32
N LYS A 48 15.67 15.99 25.40
CA LYS A 48 16.29 15.31 24.25
C LYS A 48 15.21 15.22 23.17
N VAL A 49 15.10 16.24 22.33
CA VAL A 49 14.20 16.27 21.17
C VAL A 49 14.73 15.24 20.19
N SER A 50 14.36 13.98 20.42
CA SER A 50 14.61 12.94 19.44
C SER A 50 13.51 13.04 18.39
N PHE A 51 13.87 13.53 17.22
CA PHE A 51 13.09 13.27 16.02
C PHE A 51 13.22 11.78 15.74
N GLY A 52 12.35 11.00 16.40
CA GLY A 52 12.31 9.54 16.29
C GLY A 52 12.39 9.16 14.81
N LYS A 53 13.44 8.41 14.46
CA LYS A 53 13.79 8.01 13.11
C LYS A 53 12.63 7.26 12.45
N ARG A 54 11.68 7.98 11.83
CA ARG A 54 10.66 7.41 10.92
C ARG A 54 11.28 6.83 9.63
N ARG A 55 12.61 6.76 9.53
CA ARG A 55 13.37 6.26 8.37
C ARG A 55 13.49 4.73 8.32
N GLY A 56 13.16 4.01 9.40
CA GLY A 56 13.27 2.55 9.44
C GLY A 56 12.30 1.81 8.51
N SER A 57 11.10 2.36 8.29
CA SER A 57 10.06 1.75 7.44
C SER A 57 10.35 1.87 5.94
N SER A 58 11.07 2.92 5.52
CA SER A 58 11.33 3.18 4.09
C SER A 58 12.17 2.09 3.42
N ARG A 59 13.16 1.52 4.14
CA ARG A 59 14.09 0.53 3.57
C ARG A 59 13.41 -0.81 3.26
N THR A 60 12.48 -1.26 4.10
CA THR A 60 11.78 -2.53 3.90
C THR A 60 10.71 -2.43 2.81
N VAL A 61 10.04 -1.28 2.71
CA VAL A 61 9.10 -0.99 1.61
C VAL A 61 9.83 -0.92 0.27
N ALA A 62 10.98 -0.24 0.21
CA ALA A 62 11.80 -0.16 -1.00
C ALA A 62 12.29 -1.54 -1.47
N ARG A 63 12.76 -2.39 -0.55
CA ARG A 63 13.21 -3.76 -0.88
C ARG A 63 12.10 -4.62 -1.47
N LYS A 64 10.88 -4.53 -0.94
CA LYS A 64 9.72 -5.27 -1.48
C LYS A 64 9.35 -4.80 -2.90
N ALA A 65 9.50 -3.51 -3.19
CA ALA A 65 9.26 -2.99 -4.54
C ALA A 65 10.29 -3.53 -5.53
N ILE A 66 11.58 -3.50 -5.18
CA ILE A 66 12.68 -4.03 -6.03
C ILE A 66 12.51 -5.53 -6.31
N LEU A 67 12.13 -6.32 -5.29
CA LEU A 67 11.92 -7.75 -5.48
C LEU A 67 10.78 -8.04 -6.46
N ARG A 68 9.69 -7.27 -6.40
CA ARG A 68 8.56 -7.42 -7.34
C ARG A 68 8.97 -7.08 -8.76
N THR A 69 9.73 -6.00 -8.96
CA THR A 69 10.20 -5.63 -10.31
C THR A 69 11.16 -6.68 -10.89
N LEU A 70 12.02 -7.27 -10.06
CA LEU A 70 12.90 -8.37 -10.49
C LEU A 70 12.10 -9.62 -10.86
N LEU A 71 11.08 -9.97 -10.08
CA LEU A 71 10.19 -11.10 -10.37
C LEU A 71 9.45 -10.91 -11.70
N ILE A 72 8.88 -9.73 -11.92
CA ILE A 72 8.18 -9.41 -13.18
C ILE A 72 9.15 -9.46 -14.35
N GLY A 73 10.34 -8.86 -14.21
CA GLY A 73 11.37 -8.89 -15.25
C GLY A 73 11.80 -10.31 -15.62
N ALA A 74 12.08 -11.15 -14.63
CA ALA A 74 12.46 -12.55 -14.85
C ALA A 74 11.32 -13.34 -15.53
N LEU A 75 10.07 -13.10 -15.13
CA LEU A 75 8.90 -13.74 -15.73
C LEU A 75 8.72 -13.33 -17.20
N LEU A 76 8.94 -12.05 -17.52
CA LEU A 76 8.87 -11.56 -18.91
C LEU A 76 9.96 -12.19 -19.78
N VAL A 77 11.21 -12.26 -19.29
CA VAL A 77 12.31 -12.91 -20.00
C VAL A 77 12.04 -14.40 -20.22
N TYR A 78 11.45 -15.07 -19.23
CA TYR A 78 11.06 -16.47 -19.37
C TYR A 78 9.94 -16.66 -20.40
N ALA A 79 8.95 -15.78 -20.40
CA ALA A 79 7.85 -15.83 -21.37
C ALA A 79 8.35 -15.62 -22.79
N THR A 80 9.24 -14.64 -23.03
CA THR A 80 9.82 -14.41 -24.37
C THR A 80 10.67 -15.58 -24.82
N TYR A 81 11.49 -16.15 -23.93
CA TYR A 81 12.24 -17.37 -24.21
C TYR A 81 11.34 -18.55 -24.61
N ARG A 82 10.23 -18.75 -23.90
CA ARG A 82 9.25 -19.79 -24.23
C ARG A 82 8.54 -19.53 -25.55
N MET A 83 8.24 -18.28 -25.89
CA MET A 83 7.64 -17.92 -27.18
C MET A 83 8.58 -18.21 -28.34
N ILE A 84 9.88 -17.98 -28.20
CA ILE A 84 10.88 -18.28 -29.23
C ILE A 84 10.94 -19.78 -29.48
N ILE A 85 11.08 -20.58 -28.42
CA ILE A 85 11.10 -22.05 -28.55
C ILE A 85 9.78 -22.55 -29.15
N TRP A 86 8.66 -22.02 -28.70
CA TRP A 86 7.35 -22.38 -29.24
C TRP A 86 7.26 -22.07 -30.74
N ALA A 87 7.74 -20.89 -31.15
CA ALA A 87 7.77 -20.49 -32.56
C ALA A 87 8.65 -21.40 -33.41
N GLU A 88 9.78 -21.88 -32.89
CA GLU A 88 10.65 -22.86 -33.57
C GLU A 88 9.99 -24.23 -33.71
N THR A 89 9.21 -24.66 -32.71
CA THR A 89 8.52 -25.96 -32.72
C THR A 89 7.19 -25.96 -33.48
N THR A 90 6.63 -24.79 -33.77
CA THR A 90 5.33 -24.69 -34.46
C THR A 90 5.57 -24.75 -35.97
N GLU A 91 5.14 -25.83 -36.61
CA GLU A 91 5.18 -25.94 -38.07
C GLU A 91 4.12 -25.03 -38.70
N TRP A 92 4.45 -23.75 -38.86
CA TRP A 92 3.62 -22.74 -39.51
C TRP A 92 3.24 -23.11 -40.95
N GLY A 93 3.99 -24.02 -41.59
CA GLY A 93 3.69 -24.55 -42.92
C GLY A 93 2.32 -25.23 -42.99
N SER A 94 1.99 -26.08 -42.02
CA SER A 94 0.70 -26.80 -41.99
C SER A 94 -0.51 -25.86 -41.84
N ILE A 95 -0.35 -24.79 -41.06
CA ILE A 95 -1.39 -23.78 -40.85
C ILE A 95 -1.57 -22.93 -42.11
N LEU A 96 -0.48 -22.59 -42.81
CA LEU A 96 -0.53 -21.84 -44.07
C LEU A 96 -1.12 -22.68 -45.21
N GLU A 97 -0.81 -23.98 -45.28
CA GLU A 97 -1.43 -24.91 -46.22
C GLU A 97 -2.93 -25.08 -45.93
N PHE A 98 -3.32 -25.23 -44.66
CA PHE A 98 -4.73 -25.28 -44.27
C PHE A 98 -5.51 -24.02 -44.68
N ILE A 99 -4.93 -22.83 -44.52
CA ILE A 99 -5.55 -21.57 -44.95
C ILE A 99 -5.64 -21.48 -46.48
N ARG A 100 -4.67 -22.04 -47.20
CA ARG A 100 -4.67 -22.07 -48.66
C ARG A 100 -5.69 -23.06 -49.24
N GLU A 101 -5.93 -24.18 -48.57
CA GLU A 101 -6.87 -25.21 -49.02
C GLU A 101 -8.32 -24.92 -48.60
N ASN A 102 -8.54 -24.20 -47.47
CA ASN A 102 -9.87 -23.88 -46.95
C ASN A 102 -10.27 -22.39 -47.03
N GLY A 103 -9.42 -21.54 -47.61
CA GLY A 103 -9.73 -20.14 -47.92
C GLY A 103 -10.10 -19.97 -49.38
#